data_AF-A8C8Y7-F1
#
_entry.id   AF-A8C8Y7-F1
#
_cell.length_a   1.000
_cell.length_b   1.000
_cell.length_c   1.000
_cell.angle_alpha   90.00
_cell.angle_beta   90.00
_cell.angle_gamma   90.00
#
_symmetry.space_group_name_H-M   'P 1'
#
loop_
_entity.id
_entity.type
_entity.pdbx_description
1 polymer ?
#
loop_
_entity_poly.entity_id
_entity_poly.type
_entity_poly.pdbx_seq_one_letter_code
_entity_poly.pdbx_strand_id
1 'polypeptide(L)' 'TADHGMKPKHDANGKPSVIYVQDILDQWLGQAAARVILPITDPYVVHH' A
#
# COMPACT_ATOMS: atom_id res chain seq x y z
N THR A 1 -21.20 16.01 -9.15
CA THR A 1 -19.84 15.68 -9.65
C THR A 1 -19.23 14.64 -8.72
N ALA A 2 -18.31 13.80 -9.21
CA ALA A 2 -17.59 12.84 -8.37
C ALA A 2 -16.30 13.47 -7.79
N ASP A 3 -15.84 12.96 -6.65
CA ASP A 3 -14.62 13.36 -5.96
C ASP A 3 -13.35 12.75 -6.58
N HIS A 4 -13.42 11.52 -7.08
CA HIS A 4 -12.37 10.86 -7.86
C HIS A 4 -12.91 9.75 -8.79
N GLY A 5 -12.02 9.19 -9.62
CA GLY A 5 -12.31 8.04 -10.50
C GLY A 5 -11.83 6.69 -9.93
N MET A 6 -11.97 5.61 -10.71
CA MET A 6 -11.52 4.25 -10.36
C MET A 6 -10.70 3.61 -11.48
N LYS A 7 -9.72 2.77 -11.12
CA LYS A 7 -8.90 1.95 -12.02
C LYS A 7 -8.65 0.56 -11.41
N PRO A 8 -8.52 -0.50 -12.22
CA PRO A 8 -8.20 -1.83 -11.71
C PRO A 8 -6.82 -1.85 -11.02
N LYS A 9 -6.72 -2.63 -9.93
CA LYS A 9 -5.52 -2.78 -9.08
C LYS A 9 -5.13 -4.25 -8.90
N HIS A 10 -5.47 -5.09 -9.88
CA HIS A 10 -5.17 -6.51 -9.88
C HIS A 10 -4.36 -6.90 -11.11
N ASP A 11 -3.67 -8.03 -11.04
CA ASP A 11 -2.96 -8.64 -12.16
C ASP A 11 -3.94 -9.33 -13.14
N ALA A 12 -3.38 -9.99 -14.18
CA ALA A 12 -4.14 -10.73 -15.18
C ALA A 12 -4.90 -11.94 -14.59
N ASN A 13 -4.50 -12.44 -13.42
CA ASN A 13 -5.16 -13.53 -12.70
C ASN A 13 -6.18 -13.01 -11.68
N GLY A 14 -6.40 -11.69 -11.60
CA GLY A 14 -7.30 -11.06 -10.63
C GLY A 14 -6.74 -10.92 -9.23
N LYS A 15 -5.45 -11.22 -9.00
CA LYS A 15 -4.81 -11.04 -7.69
C LYS A 15 -4.45 -9.58 -7.45
N PRO A 16 -4.55 -9.06 -6.22
CA PRO A 16 -4.11 -7.70 -5.90
C PRO A 16 -2.66 -7.45 -6.33
N SER A 17 -2.42 -6.31 -6.96
CA SER A 17 -1.07 -5.85 -7.32
C SER A 17 -0.59 -4.87 -6.24
N VAL A 18 0.12 -5.41 -5.25
CA VAL A 18 0.56 -4.68 -4.04
C VAL A 18 2.08 -4.62 -3.99
N ILE A 19 2.62 -3.49 -3.52
CA ILE A 19 4.04 -3.31 -3.21
C ILE A 19 4.16 -3.04 -1.71
N TYR A 20 4.89 -3.90 -1.00
CA TYR A 20 5.13 -3.78 0.44
C TYR A 20 6.28 -2.81 0.71
N VAL A 21 5.98 -1.51 0.67
CA VAL A 21 7.01 -0.44 0.79
C VAL A 21 7.73 -0.49 2.14
N GLN A 22 7.05 -0.88 3.24
CA GLN A 22 7.69 -0.98 4.55
C GLN A 22 8.82 -2.02 4.52
N ASP A 23 8.58 -3.20 3.95
CA ASP A 23 9.58 -4.27 3.84
C ASP A 23 10.81 -3.82 3.04
N ILE A 24 10.59 -3.09 1.95
CA ILE A 24 11.67 -2.55 1.10
C ILE A 24 12.51 -1.54 1.89
N LEU A 25 11.86 -0.64 2.63
CA LEU A 25 12.58 0.36 3.42
C LEU A 25 13.29 -0.27 4.63
N ASP A 26 12.70 -1.28 5.27
CA ASP A 26 13.34 -2.03 6.35
C ASP A 26 14.59 -2.76 5.84
N GLN A 27 14.58 -3.28 4.61
CA GLN A 27 15.74 -3.89 3.98
C GLN A 27 16.87 -2.88 3.71
N TRP A 28 16.54 -1.66 3.29
CA TRP A 28 17.52 -0.65 2.89
C TRP A 28 18.09 0.16 4.04
N LEU A 29 17.22 0.55 4.99
CA LEU A 29 17.55 1.52 6.03
C LEU A 29 17.74 0.88 7.41
N GLY A 30 17.40 -0.41 7.53
CA GLY A 30 17.27 -1.11 8.81
C GLY A 30 15.83 -1.06 9.32
N GLN A 31 15.50 -2.08 10.11
CA GLN A 31 14.15 -2.30 10.63
C GLN A 31 13.61 -1.07 11.36
N ALA A 32 12.43 -0.60 10.96
CA ALA A 32 11.71 0.52 11.56
C ALA A 32 12.47 1.86 11.56
N ALA A 33 13.53 2.00 10.73
CA ALA A 33 14.20 3.28 10.53
C ALA A 33 13.31 4.30 9.78
N ALA A 34 12.33 3.81 9.03
CA ALA A 34 11.29 4.60 8.37
C ALA A 34 9.89 4.05 8.68
N ARG A 35 8.87 4.91 8.57
CA ARG A 35 7.47 4.55 8.80
C ARG A 35 6.62 4.85 7.56
N VAL A 36 6.05 3.81 6.96
CA VAL A 36 5.09 3.95 5.85
C VAL A 36 3.68 4.27 6.38
N ILE A 37 2.99 5.21 5.75
CA ILE A 37 1.61 5.61 6.08
C ILE A 37 0.75 5.45 4.84
N LEU A 38 -0.42 4.80 4.98
CA LEU A 38 -1.40 4.60 3.91
C LEU A 38 -2.67 5.41 4.22
N PRO A 39 -2.86 6.62 3.65
CA PRO A 39 -3.90 7.57 4.09
C PRO A 39 -5.28 7.33 3.46
N ILE A 40 -5.45 6.24 2.71
CA ILE A 40 -6.70 5.96 1.98
C ILE A 40 -7.86 5.58 2.92
N THR A 41 -7.57 4.97 4.07
CA THR A 41 -8.55 4.70 5.13
C THR A 41 -7.91 4.89 6.51
N ASP A 42 -8.68 4.67 7.57
CA ASP A 42 -8.19 4.74 8.95
C ASP A 42 -7.01 3.77 9.19
N PRO A 43 -6.00 4.15 9.99
CA PRO A 43 -4.76 3.37 10.16
C PRO A 43 -4.97 2.02 10.86
N TYR A 44 -6.16 1.76 11.41
CA TYR A 44 -6.52 0.49 12.04
C TYR A 44 -7.14 -0.50 11.05
N VAL A 45 -7.47 -0.06 9.83
CA VAL A 45 -7.82 -0.94 8.72
C VAL A 45 -6.51 -1.41 8.10
N VAL A 46 -6.23 -2.71 8.24
CA VAL A 46 -4.97 -3.25 7.74
C VAL A 46 -5.09 -3.47 6.23
N HIS A 47 -4.44 -2.60 5.47
CA HIS A 47 -4.22 -2.78 4.04
C HIS A 47 -3.12 -3.81 3.83
N HIS A 48 -3.49 -5.09 3.79
CA HIS A 48 -2.59 -6.21 3.44
C HIS A 48 -2.55 -6.45 1.92
#